data_AF-A0A967KLY7-F1
#
_entry.id   AF-A0A967KLY7-F1
#
_cell.length_a   1.000
_cell.length_b   1.000
_cell.length_c   1.000
_cell.angle_alpha   90.00
_cell.angle_beta   90.00
_cell.angle_gamma   90.00
#
_symmetry.space_group_name_H-M   'P 1'
#
loop_
_entity.id
_entity.type
_entity.pdbx_description
1 polymer ?
#
loop_
_entity_poly.entity_id
_entity_poly.type
_entity_poly.pdbx_seq_one_letter_code
_entity_poly.pdbx_strand_id
1 'polypeptide(L)'
;MITDNPNLTYLKFNEKNFILVGTAHVSKESARLAKSVIEQEKPDTVCVELCSSRFQAIQQKDRWQNTDIVKIVKEKKSFLLLSNLLLASFQKRIAKQFDVKPG
;
A
#
# COMPACT_ATOMS: atom_id res chain seq x y z
N MET A 1 11.54 20.16 -15.22
CA MET A 1 12.28 20.51 -14.00
C MET A 1 11.38 20.17 -12.81
N ILE A 2 11.74 19.19 -11.99
CA ILE A 2 10.95 18.71 -10.83
C ILE A 2 11.10 19.61 -9.60
N THR A 3 11.98 20.61 -9.70
CA THR A 3 12.34 21.54 -8.64
C THR A 3 11.21 22.45 -8.13
N ASP A 4 10.08 22.53 -8.84
CA ASP A 4 8.91 23.37 -8.46
C ASP A 4 7.66 22.56 -8.07
N ASN A 5 7.81 21.28 -7.69
CA ASN A 5 6.66 20.54 -7.16
C ASN A 5 6.44 20.91 -5.68
N PRO A 6 5.27 21.45 -5.29
CA PRO A 6 5.01 21.86 -3.90
C PRO A 6 5.00 20.67 -2.92
N ASN A 7 4.95 19.44 -3.42
CA ASN A 7 5.00 18.22 -2.61
C ASN A 7 6.41 17.66 -2.43
N LEU A 8 7.46 18.34 -2.91
CA LEU A 8 8.85 17.91 -2.72
C LEU A 8 9.60 18.91 -1.85
N THR A 9 10.14 18.42 -0.74
CA THR A 9 11.00 19.21 0.15
C THR A 9 12.35 18.53 0.26
N TYR A 10 13.39 19.26 -0.14
CA TYR A 10 14.78 18.80 -0.04
C TYR A 10 15.37 19.30 1.28
N LEU A 11 15.90 18.38 2.07
CA LEU A 11 16.52 18.67 3.35
C LEU A 11 17.94 18.09 3.36
N LYS A 12 18.84 18.79 4.05
CA LYS A 12 20.19 18.30 4.30
C LYS A 12 20.40 18.20 5.80
N PHE A 13 20.83 17.03 6.26
CA PHE A 13 21.14 16.81 7.67
C PHE A 13 22.44 16.01 7.77
N ASN A 14 23.46 16.63 8.39
CA ASN A 14 24.84 16.17 8.38
C ASN A 14 25.32 15.90 6.94
N GLU A 15 25.82 14.69 6.67
CA GLU A 15 26.30 14.26 5.35
C GLU A 15 25.20 13.57 4.51
N LYS A 16 23.94 13.62 4.95
CA LYS A 16 22.82 12.97 4.27
C LYS A 16 21.88 14.00 3.64
N ASN A 17 21.43 13.67 2.44
CA ASN A 17 20.36 14.39 1.75
C ASN A 17 19.07 13.61 1.90
N PHE A 18 17.98 14.31 2.21
CA PHE A 18 16.65 13.76 2.36
C PHE A 18 15.71 14.46 1.38
N ILE A 19 14.83 13.68 0.77
CA ILE A 19 13.76 14.17 -0.09
C ILE A 19 12.46 13.74 0.55
N LEU A 20 11.74 14.70 1.13
CA LEU A 20 10.40 14.46 1.65
C LEU A 20 9.40 14.60 0.51
N VAL A 21 8.61 13.55 0.31
CA VAL A 21 7.55 13.51 -0.71
C VAL A 21 6.21 13.56 0.00
N GLY A 22 5.52 14.70 -0.08
CA GLY A 22 4.15 14.85 0.40
C GLY A 22 3.19 14.01 -0.42
N THR A 23 2.37 13.20 0.25
CA THR A 23 1.35 12.36 -0.39
C THR A 23 -0.03 12.67 0.15
N ALA A 24 -1.04 12.69 -0.72
CA ALA A 24 -2.44 12.78 -0.33
C ALA A 24 -3.07 11.39 -0.18
N HIS A 25 -4.11 11.28 0.67
CA HIS A 25 -4.78 10.02 0.98
C HIS A 25 -5.36 9.38 -0.29
N VAL A 26 -4.84 8.20 -0.67
CA VAL A 26 -5.32 7.41 -1.81
C VAL A 26 -5.25 8.17 -3.16
N SER A 27 -4.24 9.01 -3.35
CA SER A 27 -4.00 9.70 -4.63
C SER A 27 -3.11 8.88 -5.56
N LYS A 28 -3.62 8.58 -6.78
CA LYS A 28 -2.85 7.95 -7.87
C LYS A 28 -1.66 8.85 -8.27
N GLU A 29 -1.85 10.16 -8.20
CA GLU A 29 -0.87 11.20 -8.53
C GLU A 29 0.28 11.19 -7.52
N SER A 30 -0.01 11.08 -6.22
CA SER A 30 1.02 10.93 -5.19
C SER A 30 1.86 9.68 -5.38
N ALA A 31 1.25 8.54 -5.73
CA ALA A 31 1.98 7.32 -6.02
C ALA A 31 2.88 7.46 -7.27
N ARG A 32 2.38 8.12 -8.31
CA ARG A 32 3.15 8.40 -9.53
C ARG A 32 4.32 9.35 -9.25
N LEU A 33 4.10 10.38 -8.43
CA LEU A 33 5.15 11.31 -8.00
C LEU A 33 6.26 10.56 -7.27
N ALA A 34 5.92 9.79 -6.24
CA ALA A 34 6.88 8.99 -5.46
C ALA A 34 7.70 8.06 -6.37
N LYS A 35 7.04 7.35 -7.29
CA LYS A 35 7.72 6.51 -8.28
C LYS A 35 8.71 7.31 -9.13
N SER A 36 8.28 8.45 -9.66
CA SER A 36 9.10 9.29 -10.54
C SER A 36 10.33 9.85 -9.82
N VAL A 37 10.18 10.22 -8.54
CA VAL A 37 11.28 10.69 -7.69
C VAL A 37 12.29 9.57 -7.44
N ILE A 38 11.83 8.37 -7.07
CA ILE A 38 12.73 7.22 -6.82
C ILE A 38 13.53 6.87 -8.08
N GLU A 39 12.88 6.86 -9.26
CA GLU A 39 13.55 6.54 -10.53
C GLU A 39 14.62 7.57 -10.94
N GLN A 40 14.40 8.85 -10.61
CA GLN A 40 15.31 9.94 -10.97
C GLN A 40 16.44 10.13 -9.97
N GLU A 41 16.10 10.19 -8.68
CA GLU A 41 17.05 10.51 -7.61
C GLU A 41 17.85 9.27 -7.17
N LYS A 42 17.34 8.07 -7.45
CA LYS A 42 17.96 6.77 -7.10
C LYS A 42 18.53 6.75 -5.68
N PRO A 43 17.70 7.02 -4.66
CA PRO A 43 18.20 7.11 -3.29
C PRO A 43 18.68 5.76 -2.77
N ASP A 44 19.68 5.77 -1.89
CA ASP A 44 20.19 4.57 -1.23
C ASP A 44 19.13 3.90 -0.32
N THR A 45 18.13 4.66 0.13
CA THR A 45 17.09 4.17 1.05
C THR A 45 15.77 4.89 0.82
N VAL A 46 14.68 4.13 0.84
CA VAL A 46 13.30 4.66 0.80
C VAL A 46 12.63 4.41 2.15
N CYS A 47 12.26 5.49 2.83
CA CYS A 47 11.52 5.44 4.09
C CYS A 47 10.03 5.70 3.82
N VAL A 48 9.15 4.85 4.34
CA VAL A 48 7.70 5.01 4.21
C VAL A 48 7.10 5.28 5.58
N GLU A 49 6.42 6.42 5.73
CA GLU A 49 5.70 6.78 6.95
C GLU A 49 4.38 5.99 7.01
N LEU A 50 4.19 5.26 8.11
CA LEU A 50 3.03 4.41 8.34
C LEU A 50 2.57 4.57 9.78
N CYS A 51 1.27 4.65 10.00
CA CYS A 51 0.71 4.49 11.33
C CYS A 51 0.87 3.03 11.80
N SER A 52 0.84 2.82 13.12
CA SER A 52 1.10 1.51 13.75
C SER A 52 0.25 0.37 13.19
N SER A 53 -1.03 0.62 12.88
CA SER A 53 -1.91 -0.39 12.30
C SER A 53 -1.48 -0.81 10.89
N ARG A 54 -1.11 0.14 10.03
CA ARG A 54 -0.60 -0.15 8.68
C ARG A 54 0.76 -0.85 8.72
N PHE A 55 1.63 -0.44 9.62
CA PHE A 55 2.92 -1.10 9.83
C PHE A 55 2.75 -2.56 10.25
N GLN A 56 1.89 -2.83 11.24
CA GLN A 56 1.58 -4.19 11.68
C GLN A 56 0.94 -5.01 10.55
N ALA A 57 0.00 -4.44 9.79
CA ALA A 57 -0.64 -5.13 8.68
C ALA A 57 0.37 -5.55 7.60
N ILE A 58 1.36 -4.71 7.28
CA ILE A 58 2.42 -5.04 6.32
C ILE A 58 3.37 -6.09 6.86
N GLN A 59 3.79 -5.96 8.13
CA GLN A 59 4.75 -6.88 8.76
C GLN A 59 4.15 -8.25 9.07
N GLN A 60 2.83 -8.33 9.31
CA GLN A 60 2.13 -9.55 9.72
C GLN A 60 1.29 -10.19 8.60
N LYS A 61 1.48 -9.80 7.33
CA LYS A 61 0.74 -10.37 6.18
C LYS A 61 0.75 -11.90 6.15
N ASP A 62 1.84 -12.54 6.61
CA ASP A 62 1.97 -13.99 6.68
C ASP A 62 1.26 -14.65 7.88
N ARG A 63 0.95 -13.91 8.95
CA ARG A 63 0.30 -14.46 10.16
C ARG A 63 -1.22 -14.52 10.05
N TRP A 64 -1.84 -13.53 9.41
CA TRP A 64 -3.31 -13.44 9.30
C TRP A 64 -3.88 -14.48 8.33
N GLN A 65 -3.25 -14.69 7.17
CA GLN A 65 -3.76 -15.63 6.17
C GLN A 65 -3.76 -17.08 6.66
N ASN A 66 -2.71 -17.48 7.39
CA ASN A 66 -2.57 -18.87 7.83
C ASN A 66 -3.46 -19.23 9.04
N THR A 67 -3.70 -18.28 9.95
CA THR A 67 -4.47 -18.56 11.19
C THR A 67 -5.97 -18.71 10.90
N ASP A 68 -6.53 -17.85 10.05
CA ASP A 68 -7.96 -17.88 9.76
C ASP A 68 -8.36 -19.07 8.86
N ILE A 69 -7.57 -19.41 7.84
CA ILE A 69 -7.91 -20.52 6.93
C ILE A 69 -7.96 -21.85 7.70
N VAL A 70 -6.96 -22.15 8.54
CA VAL A 70 -6.91 -23.41 9.29
C VAL A 70 -8.06 -23.49 10.31
N LYS A 71 -8.40 -22.37 10.97
CA LYS A 71 -9.49 -22.31 11.94
C LYS A 71 -10.87 -22.42 11.27
N ILE A 72 -11.09 -21.73 10.15
CA ILE A 72 -12.34 -21.78 9.38
C ILE A 72 -12.59 -23.18 8.81
N VAL A 73 -11.55 -23.86 8.33
CA VAL A 73 -11.63 -25.25 7.85
C VAL A 73 -11.90 -26.21 9.03
N LYS A 74 -11.25 -26.04 10.18
CA LYS A 74 -11.52 -26.83 11.40
C LYS A 74 -12.93 -26.64 11.95
N GLU A 75 -13.49 -25.44 11.84
CA GLU A 75 -14.86 -25.11 12.29
C GLU A 75 -15.96 -25.51 11.28
N LYS A 76 -15.62 -26.20 10.17
CA LYS A 76 -16.55 -26.55 9.07
C LYS A 76 -17.26 -25.32 8.45
N LYS A 77 -16.69 -24.12 8.59
CA LYS A 77 -17.23 -22.87 8.03
C LYS A 77 -16.78 -22.63 6.58
N SER A 78 -16.51 -23.71 5.84
CA SER A 78 -16.08 -23.67 4.43
C SER A 78 -17.09 -22.93 3.53
N PHE A 79 -18.38 -22.97 3.87
CA PHE A 79 -19.42 -22.22 3.17
C PHE A 79 -19.30 -20.69 3.33
N LEU A 80 -18.87 -20.20 4.50
CA LEU A 80 -18.62 -18.77 4.76
C LEU A 80 -17.38 -18.29 3.98
N LEU A 81 -16.32 -19.12 3.95
CA LEU A 81 -15.13 -18.85 3.13
C LEU A 81 -15.51 -18.75 1.64
N LEU A 82 -16.30 -19.70 1.13
CA LEU A 82 -16.75 -19.72 -0.26
C LEU A 82 -17.63 -18.49 -0.59
N SER A 83 -18.55 -18.12 0.30
CA SER A 83 -19.38 -16.93 0.15
C SER A 83 -18.54 -15.64 0.07
N ASN A 84 -17.54 -15.51 0.95
CA ASN A 84 -16.62 -14.37 0.92
C ASN A 84 -15.75 -14.36 -0.34
N LEU A 85 -15.28 -15.52 -0.82
CA LEU A 85 -14.51 -15.62 -2.06
C LEU A 85 -15.35 -15.27 -3.30
N LEU A 86 -16.61 -15.71 -3.33
CA LEU A 86 -17.56 -15.33 -4.39
C LEU A 86 -17.79 -13.82 -4.38
N LEU A 87 -18.13 -13.25 -3.22
CA LEU A 87 -18.33 -11.81 -3.06
C LEU A 87 -17.08 -11.02 -3.45
N ALA A 88 -15.90 -11.44 -2.99
CA ALA A 88 -14.63 -10.81 -3.35
C ALA A 88 -14.35 -10.90 -4.86
N SER A 89 -14.69 -12.02 -5.51
CA SER A 89 -14.57 -12.18 -6.96
C SER A 89 -15.52 -11.25 -7.73
N PHE A 90 -16.76 -11.12 -7.27
CA PHE A 90 -17.73 -10.17 -7.82
C PHE A 90 -17.28 -8.72 -7.63
N GLN A 91 -16.83 -8.36 -6.44
CA GLN A 91 -16.27 -7.04 -6.13
C GLN A 91 -15.05 -6.74 -6.99
N LYS A 92 -14.15 -7.71 -7.18
CA LYS A 92 -12.96 -7.58 -8.04
C LYS A 92 -13.33 -7.41 -9.52
N ARG A 93 -14.40 -8.07 -9.98
CA ARG A 93 -14.92 -7.92 -11.36
C ARG A 93 -15.52 -6.53 -11.59
N ILE A 94 -16.31 -6.03 -10.63
CA ILE A 94 -16.91 -4.69 -10.66
C ILE A 94 -15.81 -3.63 -10.59
N ALA A 95 -14.89 -3.74 -9.63
CA ALA A 95 -13.71 -2.89 -9.50
C ALA A 95 -12.90 -2.75 -10.80
N LYS A 96 -12.74 -3.86 -11.54
CA LYS A 96 -12.04 -3.88 -12.83
C LYS A 96 -12.81 -3.16 -13.94
N GLN A 97 -14.15 -3.11 -13.88
CA GLN A 97 -14.98 -2.34 -14.81
C GLN A 97 -14.97 -0.83 -14.51
N PHE A 98 -14.71 -0.42 -13.26
CA PHE A 98 -14.72 0.98 -12.83
C PHE A 98 -13.33 1.61 -12.60
N ASP A 99 -12.22 0.91 -12.89
CA ASP A 99 -10.82 1.31 -12.64
C ASP A 99 -10.51 1.82 -11.21
N VAL A 100 -11.26 1.30 -10.23
CA VAL A 100 -11.07 1.57 -8.80
C VAL A 100 -10.73 0.25 -8.11
N LYS A 101 -9.54 0.16 -7.52
CA LYS A 101 -9.19 -0.99 -6.67
C LYS A 101 -9.83 -0.78 -5.29
N PRO A 102 -10.58 -1.74 -4.74
CA PRO A 102 -10.92 -1.75 -3.33
C PRO A 102 -9.61 -1.90 -2.55
N GLY A 103 -9.42 -1.03 -1.55
CA GLY A 103 -8.28 -1.04 -0.63
C GLY A 103 -8.31 -2.23 0.31
#